data_AF-A0A0U3GPD9-F1
#
_entry.id   AF-A0A0U3GPD9-F1
#
_cell.length_a   1.000
_cell.length_b   1.000
_cell.length_c   1.000
_cell.angle_alpha   90.00
_cell.angle_beta   90.00
_cell.angle_gamma   90.00
#
_symmetry.space_group_name_H-M   'P 1'
#
loop_
_entity.id
_entity.type
_entity.pdbx_description
1 polymer ?
#
loop_
_entity_poly.entity_id
_entity_poly.type
_entity_poly.pdbx_seq_one_letter_code
_entity_poly.pdbx_strand_id
1 'polypeptide(L)'
;MIDQGLYEGAYNYDFDNFNPRHPYDPLPPKNSDKAGWYQKLGKHQRYVWVIKTPDLGLVAMIAIGFWGVGSIVNVIENGAEVERGQYMGHFGYGGSSIVLAFEPGREYQFKVGERPVSEPNNPTLMQVRGCLGRVVPPLEW
;
A
#
# COMPACT_ATOMS: atom_id res chain seq x y z
N MET A 1 -16.92 6.45 -2.31
CA MET A 1 -16.59 6.47 -0.86
C MET A 1 -15.29 5.71 -0.63
N ILE A 2 -14.34 6.36 0.03
CA ILE A 2 -13.07 5.77 0.46
C ILE A 2 -13.07 5.60 1.98
N ASP A 3 -12.65 4.43 2.45
CA ASP A 3 -12.16 4.25 3.82
C ASP A 3 -10.63 4.19 3.80
N GLN A 4 -9.95 4.84 4.76
CA GLN A 4 -8.49 4.96 4.71
C GLN A 4 -7.85 5.11 6.09
N GLY A 5 -6.58 4.72 6.17
CA GLY A 5 -5.79 4.80 7.40
C GLY A 5 -4.29 4.70 7.17
N LEU A 6 -3.53 5.36 8.06
CA LEU A 6 -2.09 5.18 8.18
C LEU A 6 -1.80 4.02 9.13
N TYR A 7 -1.05 3.04 8.64
CA TYR A 7 -0.56 1.91 9.40
C TYR A 7 0.96 2.03 9.52
N GLU A 8 1.44 2.35 10.72
CA GLU A 8 2.88 2.32 11.03
C GLU A 8 3.37 0.87 10.96
N GLY A 9 4.45 0.62 10.21
CA GLY A 9 4.85 -0.75 9.87
C GLY A 9 5.77 -1.44 10.87
N ALA A 10 5.94 -2.75 10.62
CA ALA A 10 6.88 -3.65 11.25
C ALA A 10 8.33 -3.42 10.76
N TYR A 11 9.29 -3.77 11.61
CA TYR A 11 10.72 -3.60 11.36
C TYR A 11 11.19 -4.50 10.21
N ASN A 12 12.08 -3.98 9.38
CA ASN A 12 12.87 -4.81 8.49
C ASN A 12 13.86 -5.60 9.33
N TYR A 13 13.66 -6.92 9.38
CA TYR A 13 14.53 -7.87 10.09
C TYR A 13 14.47 -7.71 11.61
N ASP A 14 13.65 -8.55 12.24
CA ASP A 14 13.76 -9.03 13.62
C ASP A 14 14.48 -8.12 14.62
N PHE A 15 13.87 -6.99 14.99
CA PHE A 15 14.22 -6.28 16.23
C PHE A 15 12.98 -5.56 16.77
N ASP A 16 12.27 -6.27 17.65
CA ASP A 16 11.25 -5.84 18.61
C ASP A 16 9.95 -5.20 18.08
N ASN A 17 8.82 -5.90 18.27
CA ASN A 17 7.43 -5.39 18.20
C ASN A 17 7.09 -4.31 19.25
N PHE A 18 7.99 -3.37 19.53
CA PHE A 18 7.74 -2.29 20.48
C PHE A 18 6.95 -1.15 19.81
N ASN A 19 5.69 -1.01 20.19
CA ASN A 19 4.88 0.19 19.94
C ASN A 19 4.77 1.02 21.23
N PRO A 20 5.39 2.21 21.32
CA PRO A 20 5.33 3.05 22.53
C PRO A 20 3.93 3.60 22.84
N ARG A 21 2.95 3.42 21.94
CA ARG A 21 1.54 3.80 22.16
C ARG A 21 0.69 2.62 22.64
N HIS A 22 1.24 1.41 22.71
CA HIS A 22 0.51 0.22 23.13
C HIS A 22 1.02 -0.25 24.52
N PRO A 23 0.19 -0.18 25.57
CA PRO A 23 0.64 -0.33 26.96
C PRO A 23 1.06 -1.75 27.35
N TYR A 24 0.90 -2.74 26.46
CA TYR A 24 1.17 -4.15 26.73
C TYR A 24 2.33 -4.73 25.93
N ASP A 25 3.04 -3.91 25.15
CA ASP A 25 4.19 -4.37 24.37
C ASP A 25 5.43 -4.55 25.27
N PRO A 26 6.30 -5.53 24.97
CA PRO A 26 7.50 -5.78 25.78
C PRO A 26 8.41 -4.55 25.81
N LEU A 27 8.80 -4.16 27.03
CA LEU A 27 9.73 -3.06 27.25
C LEU A 27 11.10 -3.36 26.60
N PRO A 28 11.77 -2.33 26.06
CA PRO A 28 13.08 -2.53 25.45
C PRO A 28 14.16 -2.93 26.46
N PRO A 29 15.23 -3.63 26.04
CA PRO A 29 16.36 -3.96 26.91
C PRO A 29 17.02 -2.71 27.50
N LYS A 30 17.42 -2.77 28.79
CA LYS A 30 18.00 -1.64 29.54
C LYS A 30 19.29 -1.06 28.95
N ASN A 31 20.02 -1.82 28.15
CA ASN A 31 21.28 -1.45 27.51
C ASN A 31 21.13 -1.04 26.03
N SER A 32 19.90 -0.81 25.57
CA SER A 32 19.67 -0.45 24.17
C SER A 32 20.07 1.01 23.91
N ASP A 33 21.01 1.22 23.00
CA ASP A 33 21.53 2.51 22.54
C ASP A 33 20.56 3.24 21.59
N LYS A 34 19.26 3.16 21.86
CA LYS A 34 18.18 3.55 20.95
C LYS A 34 18.28 5.01 20.52
N ALA A 35 18.96 5.25 19.40
CA ALA A 35 18.71 6.39 18.55
C ALA A 35 17.27 6.26 18.01
N GLY A 36 16.27 6.76 18.75
CA GLY A 36 14.86 6.62 18.39
C GLY A 36 14.52 7.17 17.00
N TRP A 37 15.35 8.06 16.46
CA TRP A 37 15.29 8.51 15.07
C TRP A 37 15.71 7.41 14.06
N TYR A 38 16.77 6.65 14.33
CA TYR A 38 17.26 5.57 13.47
C TYR A 38 16.24 4.43 13.34
N GLN A 39 15.53 4.11 14.43
CA GLN A 39 14.43 3.15 14.42
C GLN A 39 13.21 3.65 13.62
N LYS A 40 12.94 4.97 13.62
CA LYS A 40 11.91 5.55 12.76
C LYS A 40 12.31 5.48 11.28
N LEU A 41 13.59 5.61 10.95
CA LEU A 41 14.10 5.46 9.58
C LEU A 41 13.99 4.02 9.07
N GLY A 42 14.11 3.02 9.96
CA GLY A 42 14.07 1.60 9.60
C GLY A 42 12.68 0.98 9.45
N LYS A 43 11.61 1.72 9.80
CA LYS A 43 10.21 1.25 9.69
C LYS A 43 9.59 1.64 8.35
N HIS A 44 8.94 0.66 7.71
CA HIS A 44 8.07 0.97 6.58
C HIS A 44 6.81 1.68 7.04
N GLN A 45 6.38 2.71 6.31
CA GLN A 45 5.06 3.28 6.49
C GLN A 45 4.13 2.70 5.44
N ARG A 46 2.88 2.43 5.82
CA ARG A 46 1.85 1.98 4.90
C ARG A 46 0.64 2.89 5.00
N TYR A 47 0.18 3.41 3.88
CA TYR A 47 -1.09 4.12 3.80
C TYR A 47 -2.04 3.31 2.94
N VAL A 48 -3.23 3.04 3.46
CA VAL A 48 -4.22 2.19 2.79
C VAL A 48 -5.41 3.04 2.42
N TRP A 49 -5.80 3.00 1.15
CA TRP A 49 -7.08 3.49 0.65
C TRP A 49 -7.90 2.29 0.20
N VAL A 50 -9.06 2.07 0.80
CA VAL A 50 -10.06 1.11 0.32
C VAL A 50 -11.11 1.87 -0.47
N ILE A 51 -11.17 1.62 -1.76
CA ILE A 51 -11.98 2.36 -2.71
C ILE A 51 -13.10 1.45 -3.20
N LYS A 52 -14.35 1.86 -2.98
CA LYS A 52 -15.50 1.24 -3.64
C LYS A 52 -15.60 1.79 -5.06
N THR A 53 -15.40 0.92 -6.04
CA THR A 53 -15.49 1.26 -7.46
C THR A 53 -16.81 0.75 -8.07
N PRO A 54 -17.32 1.37 -9.15
CA PRO A 54 -18.52 0.89 -9.83
C PRO A 54 -18.34 -0.51 -10.43
N ASP A 55 -17.22 -0.75 -11.12
CA ASP A 55 -17.04 -1.94 -11.95
C ASP A 55 -16.12 -2.98 -11.32
N LEU A 56 -15.13 -2.60 -10.50
CA LEU A 56 -14.14 -3.52 -9.92
C LEU A 56 -14.50 -3.95 -8.49
N GLY A 57 -15.53 -3.36 -7.88
CA GLY A 57 -15.90 -3.68 -6.50
C GLY A 57 -14.97 -2.97 -5.53
N LEU A 58 -14.60 -3.62 -4.43
CA LEU A 58 -13.63 -3.07 -3.48
C LEU A 58 -12.19 -3.25 -4.00
N VAL A 59 -11.45 -2.15 -4.08
CA VAL A 59 -10.02 -2.15 -4.42
C VAL A 59 -9.27 -1.42 -3.32
N ALA A 60 -8.33 -2.11 -2.68
CA ALA A 60 -7.40 -1.50 -1.73
C ALA A 60 -6.10 -1.10 -2.45
N MET A 61 -5.74 0.17 -2.36
CA MET A 61 -4.43 0.69 -2.77
C MET A 61 -3.61 0.94 -1.52
N ILE A 62 -2.42 0.33 -1.46
CA ILE A 62 -1.53 0.38 -0.30
C ILE A 62 -0.22 1.01 -0.75
N ALA A 63 0.01 2.26 -0.38
CA ALA A 63 1.30 2.91 -0.55
C ALA A 63 2.26 2.41 0.53
N ILE A 64 3.46 1.98 0.14
CA ILE A 64 4.50 1.48 1.04
C ILE A 64 5.75 2.35 0.87
N GLY A 65 6.09 3.12 1.90
CA GLY A 65 7.33 3.89 1.97
C GLY A 65 8.48 3.03 2.50
N PHE A 66 9.62 3.04 1.80
CA PHE A 66 10.85 2.30 2.18
C PHE A 66 11.84 3.21 2.92
N TRP A 67 12.85 2.61 3.56
CA TRP A 67 13.88 3.19 4.43
C TRP A 67 14.18 4.70 4.30
N GLY A 68 14.35 5.37 5.45
CA GLY A 68 15.02 6.67 5.56
C GLY A 68 14.14 7.90 5.35
N VAL A 69 13.17 7.87 4.44
CA VAL A 69 12.26 9.01 4.20
C VAL A 69 10.92 8.54 3.61
N GLY A 70 10.43 7.38 4.03
CA GLY A 70 9.18 6.76 3.54
C GLY A 70 7.90 7.52 3.88
N SER A 71 7.94 8.86 3.91
CA SER A 71 6.79 9.72 4.11
C SER A 71 5.81 9.53 2.95
N ILE A 72 4.58 9.22 3.33
CA ILE A 72 3.45 9.17 2.43
C ILE A 72 2.61 10.40 2.75
N VAL A 73 2.46 11.29 1.78
CA VAL A 73 1.58 12.44 1.89
C VAL A 73 0.25 12.04 1.28
N ASN A 74 -0.79 11.92 2.10
CA ASN A 74 -2.17 11.80 1.65
C ASN A 74 -2.81 13.19 1.57
N VAL A 75 -3.60 13.46 0.54
CA VAL A 75 -4.36 14.71 0.38
C VAL A 75 -5.87 14.49 0.28
N ILE A 76 -6.33 13.25 0.44
CA ILE A 76 -7.75 12.89 0.36
C ILE A 76 -8.32 12.72 1.76
N GLU A 77 -9.56 13.16 1.98
CA GLU A 77 -10.28 12.98 3.24
C GLU A 77 -11.08 11.68 3.28
N ASN A 78 -11.36 11.16 4.48
CA ASN A 78 -12.19 9.96 4.64
C ASN A 78 -13.60 10.22 4.10
N GLY A 79 -14.18 9.22 3.44
CA GLY A 79 -15.52 9.33 2.84
C GLY A 79 -15.55 10.05 1.49
N ALA A 80 -14.43 10.66 1.05
CA ALA A 80 -14.37 11.34 -0.24
C ALA A 80 -14.70 10.41 -1.42
N GLU A 81 -15.21 11.01 -2.48
CA GLU A 81 -15.28 10.40 -3.80
C GLU A 81 -14.05 10.82 -4.61
N VAL A 82 -13.50 9.88 -5.38
CA VAL A 82 -12.33 10.15 -6.22
C VAL A 82 -12.59 9.72 -7.65
N GLU A 83 -11.98 10.45 -8.58
CA GLU A 83 -12.05 10.16 -10.01
C GLU A 83 -10.79 9.43 -10.49
N ARG A 84 -10.92 8.73 -11.62
CA ARG A 84 -9.80 8.01 -12.23
C ARG A 84 -8.68 9.00 -12.58
N GLY A 85 -7.50 8.78 -12.00
CA GLY A 85 -6.32 9.61 -12.25
C GLY A 85 -6.28 10.90 -11.43
N GLN A 86 -7.23 11.09 -10.50
CA GLN A 86 -7.15 12.12 -9.48
C GLN A 86 -5.90 11.92 -8.64
N TYR A 87 -5.27 13.04 -8.29
CA TYR A 87 -4.13 13.05 -7.41
C TYR A 87 -4.59 12.77 -5.96
N MET A 88 -4.09 11.68 -5.39
CA MET A 88 -4.43 11.24 -4.03
C MET A 88 -3.31 11.52 -3.02
N GLY A 89 -2.10 11.82 -3.50
CA GLY A 89 -0.93 11.92 -2.67
C GLY A 89 0.36 11.56 -3.41
N HIS A 90 1.46 11.54 -2.67
CA HIS A 90 2.77 11.18 -3.21
C HIS A 90 3.69 10.62 -2.11
N PHE A 91 4.74 9.94 -2.54
CA PHE A 91 5.88 9.60 -1.70
C PHE A 91 6.82 10.80 -1.63
N GLY A 92 7.33 11.13 -0.44
CA GLY A 92 8.31 12.20 -0.28
C GLY A 92 9.70 11.86 -0.84
N TYR A 93 9.99 10.56 -1.05
CA TYR A 93 11.27 10.08 -1.55
C TYR A 93 11.13 8.76 -2.33
N GLY A 94 12.17 8.40 -3.10
CA GLY A 94 12.21 7.18 -3.94
C GLY A 94 12.37 5.87 -3.16
N GLY A 95 12.24 4.74 -3.86
CA GLY A 95 12.32 3.39 -3.28
C GLY A 95 10.99 2.84 -2.74
N SER A 96 9.91 3.59 -2.87
CA SER A 96 8.56 3.20 -2.50
C SER A 96 7.94 2.15 -3.41
N SER A 97 6.90 1.47 -2.94
CA SER A 97 6.10 0.51 -3.72
C SER A 97 4.61 0.73 -3.49
N ILE A 98 3.78 0.26 -4.43
CA ILE A 98 2.32 0.21 -4.27
C ILE A 98 1.92 -1.26 -4.34
N VAL A 99 1.09 -1.69 -3.39
CA VAL A 99 0.38 -2.97 -3.45
C VAL A 99 -1.09 -2.69 -3.75
N LEU A 100 -1.66 -3.44 -4.68
CA LEU A 100 -3.09 -3.46 -4.96
C LEU A 100 -3.68 -4.77 -4.44
N ALA A 101 -4.75 -4.69 -3.68
CA ALA A 101 -5.55 -5.84 -3.29
C ALA A 101 -6.97 -5.67 -3.81
N PHE A 102 -7.56 -6.77 -4.27
CA PHE A 102 -8.85 -6.80 -4.94
C PHE A 102 -9.85 -7.61 -4.12
N GLU A 103 -11.14 -7.28 -4.28
CA GLU A 103 -12.23 -7.93 -3.55
C GLU A 103 -12.21 -9.46 -3.73
N PRO A 104 -12.27 -10.24 -2.63
CA PRO A 104 -12.28 -11.70 -2.70
C PRO A 104 -13.54 -12.22 -3.39
N GLY A 105 -13.40 -13.34 -4.09
CA GLY A 105 -14.53 -13.98 -4.80
C GLY A 105 -14.89 -13.35 -6.15
N ARG A 106 -14.13 -12.33 -6.58
CA ARG A 106 -14.28 -11.72 -7.90
C ARG A 106 -13.10 -12.06 -8.80
N GLU A 107 -13.38 -12.31 -10.07
CA GLU A 107 -12.36 -12.65 -11.06
C GLU A 107 -11.89 -11.42 -11.83
N TYR A 108 -10.57 -11.33 -12.03
CA TYR A 108 -9.91 -10.23 -12.71
C TYR A 108 -8.92 -10.77 -13.75
N GLN A 109 -8.90 -10.14 -14.91
CA GLN A 109 -7.89 -10.39 -15.94
C GLN A 109 -6.84 -9.28 -15.88
N PHE A 110 -5.61 -9.63 -15.50
CA PHE A 110 -4.47 -8.70 -15.47
C PHE A 110 -3.60 -8.83 -16.71
N LYS A 111 -3.57 -7.78 -17.53
CA LYS A 111 -2.69 -7.66 -18.69
C LYS A 111 -2.35 -6.21 -18.97
N VAL A 112 -1.11 -5.97 -19.42
CA VAL A 112 -0.64 -4.67 -19.89
C VAL A 112 -0.48 -4.74 -21.41
N GLY A 113 -1.43 -4.14 -22.13
CA GLY A 113 -1.58 -4.38 -23.57
C GLY A 113 -1.97 -5.84 -23.83
N GLU A 114 -1.16 -6.56 -24.59
CA GLU A 114 -1.33 -8.00 -24.83
C GLU A 114 -0.43 -8.89 -23.95
N ARG A 115 0.32 -8.30 -23.02
CA ARG A 115 1.22 -9.04 -22.13
C ARG A 115 0.52 -9.35 -20.81
N PRO A 116 0.36 -10.63 -20.42
CA PRO A 116 -0.11 -10.99 -19.09
C PRO A 116 0.83 -10.45 -18.02
N VAL A 117 0.30 -10.08 -16.85
CA VAL A 117 1.14 -9.75 -15.68
C VAL A 117 1.78 -11.04 -15.17
N SER A 118 3.11 -11.04 -15.08
CA SER A 118 3.92 -12.19 -14.68
C SER A 118 4.39 -12.12 -13.23
N GLU A 119 5.17 -13.12 -12.82
CA GLU A 119 5.70 -13.29 -11.48
C GLU A 119 6.69 -12.18 -11.05
N PRO A 120 6.93 -11.99 -9.74
CA PRO A 120 7.67 -10.85 -9.21
C PRO A 120 9.10 -10.63 -9.74
N ASN A 121 9.79 -11.69 -10.16
CA ASN A 121 11.16 -11.61 -10.68
C ASN A 121 11.20 -11.19 -12.16
N ASN A 122 10.05 -11.10 -12.83
CA ASN A 122 9.95 -10.67 -14.22
C ASN A 122 8.89 -9.55 -14.33
N PRO A 123 9.22 -8.32 -13.89
CA PRO A 123 8.25 -7.24 -13.77
C PRO A 123 7.71 -6.81 -15.14
N THR A 124 6.39 -6.61 -15.22
CA THR A 124 5.73 -6.09 -16.42
C THR A 124 5.74 -4.56 -16.42
N LEU A 125 6.46 -3.96 -17.37
CA LEU A 125 6.46 -2.51 -17.55
C LEU A 125 5.11 -2.02 -18.09
N MET A 126 4.60 -0.94 -17.50
CA MET A 126 3.31 -0.35 -17.82
C MET A 126 3.46 1.15 -18.01
N GLN A 127 2.80 1.71 -19.04
CA GLN A 127 2.72 3.15 -19.20
C GLN A 127 1.90 3.78 -18.08
N VAL A 128 2.32 4.96 -17.62
CA VAL A 128 1.54 5.77 -16.67
C VAL A 128 0.14 5.99 -17.24
N ARG A 129 -0.89 5.81 -16.40
CA ARG A 129 -2.32 5.84 -16.77
C ARG A 129 -2.78 4.74 -17.74
N GLY A 130 -1.96 3.73 -18.01
CA GLY A 130 -2.37 2.52 -18.72
C GLY A 130 -3.45 1.72 -17.99
N CYS A 131 -3.91 0.64 -18.61
CA CYS A 131 -4.79 -0.35 -17.97
C CYS A 131 -3.97 -1.54 -17.48
N LEU A 132 -4.09 -1.88 -16.19
CA LEU A 132 -3.46 -3.06 -15.58
C LEU A 132 -4.32 -4.31 -15.72
N GLY A 133 -5.64 -4.15 -15.70
CA GLY A 133 -6.58 -5.24 -15.77
C GLY A 133 -8.03 -4.80 -15.77
N ARG A 134 -8.92 -5.77 -15.95
CA ARG A 134 -10.38 -5.61 -15.99
C ARG A 134 -11.05 -6.72 -15.21
N VAL A 135 -12.26 -6.47 -14.72
CA VAL A 135 -13.11 -7.53 -14.19
C VAL A 135 -13.50 -8.50 -15.30
N VAL A 136 -13.52 -9.80 -15.00
CA VAL A 136 -14.11 -10.80 -15.88
C VAL A 136 -15.60 -10.88 -15.55
N PRO A 137 -16.52 -10.67 -16.52
CA PRO A 137 -17.94 -10.86 -16.28
C PRO A 137 -18.21 -12.29 -15.81
N PRO A 138 -19.19 -12.52 -14.92
CA PRO A 138 -19.63 -13.88 -14.59
C PRO A 138 -20.00 -14.63 -15.86
N LEU A 139 -19.73 -15.93 -15.91
CA LEU A 139 -20.25 -16.78 -16.97
C LEU A 139 -21.78 -16.80 -16.87
N GLU A 140 -22.47 -16.17 -17.82
CA GLU A 140 -23.91 -16.35 -18.02
C GLU A 140 -24.12 -17.67 -18.76
N TRP A 141 -24.64 -18.67 -18.06
CA TRP A 141 -25.13 -19.92 -18.64
C TRP A 141 -26.66 -19.95 -18.62
#